data_AF-A0A259RLP7-F1
#
_entry.id   AF-A0A259RLP7-F1
#
_cell.length_a   1.000
_cell.length_b   1.000
_cell.length_c   1.000
_cell.angle_alpha   90.00
_cell.angle_beta   90.00
_cell.angle_gamma   90.00
#
_symmetry.space_group_name_H-M   'P 1'
#
loop_
_entity.id
_entity.type
_entity.pdbx_description
1 polymer ?
#
loop_
_entity_poly.entity_id
_entity_poly.type
_entity_poly.pdbx_seq_one_letter_code
_entity_poly.pdbx_strand_id
1 'polypeptide(L)'
;MLTRRSSGTPQKRGAPQLYVKQHKGHHMTDDANSDWYRRLSEKRALPLRCPIAAIDKCPRYFLSLRHSAKANALSVEIGLDATEELRQKWAASEPFVIEDNTVASYSGRDGHLSGVSGFCPEVAAQIFGEYCSELRAFPDSDATLSYNAELDDKKAGPNDPCRRWMVYSPKHFSECSEFSLYSNLSVSARTKPKSRKGITPRLRYQILARDSYRCVYCGATGETAVLHVDHKVSVADGGTDEPENLVTACERCNLGKGAKSAT
;
A
#
# COMPACT_ATOMS: atom_id res chain seq x y z
N MET A 1 25.03 15.90 -64.42
CA MET A 1 25.27 14.85 -63.41
C MET A 1 25.14 15.48 -62.03
N LEU A 2 24.00 15.30 -61.35
CA LEU A 2 23.79 15.66 -59.95
C LEU A 2 23.00 14.51 -59.31
N THR A 3 23.64 13.80 -58.39
CA THR A 3 23.15 12.57 -57.77
C THR A 3 22.16 12.87 -56.63
N ARG A 4 21.08 12.08 -56.60
CA ARG A 4 20.00 12.07 -55.60
C ARG A 4 20.52 11.90 -54.16
N ARG A 5 20.01 12.71 -53.22
CA ARG A 5 19.98 12.37 -51.78
C ARG A 5 18.69 11.61 -51.48
N SER A 6 18.81 10.34 -51.09
CA SER A 6 17.71 9.54 -50.55
C SER A 6 17.52 9.85 -49.07
N SER A 7 16.30 10.21 -48.70
CA SER A 7 15.78 10.33 -47.34
C SER A 7 15.78 8.96 -46.64
N GLY A 8 16.64 8.77 -45.65
CA GLY A 8 16.60 7.62 -44.74
C GLY A 8 15.57 7.85 -43.63
N THR A 9 14.58 6.96 -43.55
CA THR A 9 13.61 6.86 -42.45
C THR A 9 14.29 6.50 -41.13
N PRO A 10 13.91 7.09 -39.97
CA PRO A 10 14.44 6.68 -38.68
C PRO A 10 13.99 5.26 -38.34
N GLN A 11 14.96 4.38 -38.16
CA GLN A 11 14.78 3.01 -37.72
C GLN A 11 14.13 3.01 -36.32
N LYS A 12 12.94 2.40 -36.21
CA LYS A 12 12.24 2.20 -34.95
C LYS A 12 13.14 1.38 -34.01
N ARG A 13 13.72 2.02 -32.99
CA ARG A 13 14.32 1.32 -31.85
C ARG A 13 13.18 0.67 -31.08
N GLY A 14 13.11 -0.65 -31.14
CA GLY A 14 12.15 -1.45 -30.38
C GLY A 14 12.23 -1.10 -28.89
N ALA A 15 11.07 -1.00 -28.25
CA ALA A 15 10.96 -0.75 -26.83
C ALA A 15 11.81 -1.78 -26.05
N PRO A 16 12.61 -1.36 -25.06
CA PRO A 16 13.32 -2.29 -24.20
C PRO A 16 12.28 -3.11 -23.43
N GLN A 17 12.21 -4.38 -23.79
CA GLN A 17 11.42 -5.38 -23.12
C GLN A 17 12.04 -5.59 -21.72
N LEU A 18 11.50 -4.90 -20.71
CA LEU A 18 11.92 -5.09 -19.32
C LEU A 18 11.41 -6.44 -18.85
N TYR A 19 12.32 -7.41 -18.78
CA TYR A 19 12.12 -8.67 -18.10
C TYR A 19 11.99 -8.37 -16.61
N VAL A 20 10.76 -8.10 -16.15
CA VAL A 20 10.41 -8.23 -14.74
C VAL A 20 10.57 -9.72 -14.43
N LYS A 21 11.74 -10.12 -13.92
CA LYS A 21 11.71 -11.30 -13.04
C LYS A 21 10.76 -10.88 -11.94
N GLN A 22 9.55 -11.41 -12.00
CA GLN A 22 8.73 -11.60 -10.82
C GLN A 22 9.69 -12.18 -9.77
N HIS A 23 10.14 -11.34 -8.85
CA HIS A 23 10.58 -11.87 -7.58
C HIS A 23 9.29 -12.40 -6.98
N LYS A 24 9.01 -13.68 -7.30
CA LYS A 24 8.29 -14.60 -6.42
C LYS A 24 8.71 -14.17 -5.03
N GLY A 25 7.74 -13.68 -4.25
CA GLY A 25 8.01 -12.93 -3.02
C GLY A 25 9.23 -13.51 -2.35
N HIS A 26 10.29 -12.71 -2.20
CA HIS A 26 11.46 -13.17 -1.48
C HIS A 26 10.91 -13.72 -0.16
N HIS A 27 10.99 -15.04 -0.01
CA HIS A 27 10.89 -15.67 1.29
C HIS A 27 11.78 -14.82 2.18
N MET A 28 11.23 -14.30 3.29
CA MET A 28 12.00 -13.60 4.32
C MET A 28 13.28 -14.42 4.51
N THR A 29 14.39 -13.91 3.99
CA THR A 29 15.65 -14.64 4.00
C THR A 29 16.07 -14.77 5.46
N ASP A 30 16.73 -15.87 5.82
CA ASP A 30 17.34 -16.10 7.14
C ASP A 30 18.52 -15.14 7.37
N ASP A 31 18.30 -13.84 7.21
CA ASP A 31 19.25 -12.79 7.56
C ASP A 31 18.99 -12.30 8.99
N ALA A 32 20.06 -11.95 9.68
CA ALA A 32 20.04 -11.54 11.08
C ALA A 32 19.12 -10.33 11.34
N ASN A 33 18.89 -9.49 10.32
CA ASN A 33 17.99 -8.35 10.38
C ASN A 33 16.51 -8.76 10.45
N SER A 34 16.05 -9.63 9.53
CA SER A 34 14.67 -10.14 9.51
C SER A 34 14.36 -10.92 10.80
N ASP A 35 15.34 -11.64 11.31
CA ASP A 35 15.27 -12.40 12.54
C ASP A 35 15.18 -11.51 13.79
N TRP A 36 16.03 -10.48 13.87
CA TRP A 36 15.96 -9.46 14.91
C TRP A 36 14.59 -8.77 14.91
N TYR A 37 14.12 -8.36 13.73
CA TYR A 37 12.84 -7.66 13.58
C TYR A 37 11.66 -8.52 14.05
N ARG A 38 11.63 -9.80 13.64
CA ARG A 38 10.62 -10.78 14.04
C ARG A 38 10.61 -10.99 15.56
N ARG A 39 11.77 -11.26 16.16
CA ARG A 39 11.90 -11.45 17.62
C ARG A 39 11.45 -10.21 18.40
N LEU A 40 11.74 -9.01 17.89
CA LEU A 40 11.34 -7.77 18.53
C LEU A 40 9.83 -7.52 18.43
N SER A 41 9.21 -7.84 17.28
CA SER A 41 7.75 -7.84 17.12
C SER A 41 7.08 -8.79 18.11
N GLU A 42 7.56 -10.03 18.21
CA GLU A 42 7.04 -11.05 19.15
C GLU A 42 7.17 -10.60 20.60
N LYS A 43 8.36 -10.14 21.01
CA LYS A 43 8.63 -9.64 22.37
C LYS A 43 7.72 -8.48 22.77
N ARG A 44 7.35 -7.63 21.81
CA ARG A 44 6.47 -6.47 22.03
C ARG A 44 4.99 -6.78 21.77
N ALA A 45 4.63 -8.02 21.43
CA ALA A 45 3.28 -8.42 21.02
C ALA A 45 2.72 -7.53 19.88
N LEU A 46 3.58 -7.19 18.92
CA LEU A 46 3.27 -6.34 17.77
C LEU A 46 3.20 -7.18 16.48
N PRO A 47 2.47 -6.72 15.45
CA PRO A 47 2.45 -7.39 14.15
C PRO A 47 3.82 -7.35 13.47
N LEU A 48 4.08 -8.32 12.58
CA LEU A 48 5.34 -8.42 11.81
C LEU A 48 5.55 -7.31 10.76
N ARG A 49 4.55 -6.45 10.54
CA ARG A 49 4.59 -5.36 9.59
C ARG A 49 3.96 -4.14 10.21
N CYS A 50 4.47 -2.96 9.87
CA CYS A 50 3.96 -1.69 10.33
C CYS A 50 2.47 -1.52 9.92
N PRO A 51 1.53 -1.37 10.89
CA PRO A 51 0.10 -1.25 10.62
C PRO A 51 -0.30 -0.04 9.75
N ILE A 52 0.54 0.99 9.72
CA ILE A 52 0.28 2.24 9.01
C ILE A 52 1.14 2.41 7.76
N ALA A 53 1.94 1.40 7.37
CA ALA A 53 2.78 1.46 6.17
C ALA A 53 1.93 1.35 4.89
N ALA A 54 1.25 2.45 4.57
CA ALA A 54 0.45 2.62 3.36
C ALA A 54 0.53 4.08 2.90
N ILE A 55 0.35 4.28 1.58
CA ILE A 55 0.45 5.58 0.91
C ILE A 55 -0.49 6.62 1.54
N ASP A 56 -1.70 6.19 1.90
CA ASP A 56 -2.78 7.01 2.42
C ASP A 56 -2.78 7.15 3.95
N LYS A 57 -1.89 6.43 4.66
CA LYS A 57 -1.84 6.35 6.12
C LYS A 57 -0.57 6.90 6.76
N CYS A 58 0.57 6.83 6.08
CA CYS A 58 1.84 7.26 6.64
C CYS A 58 2.65 8.13 5.67
N PRO A 59 2.96 9.39 6.05
CA PRO A 59 3.72 10.28 5.19
C PRO A 59 5.15 9.77 4.93
N ARG A 60 5.84 9.20 5.93
CA ARG A 60 7.19 8.64 5.75
C ARG A 60 7.20 7.48 4.76
N TYR A 61 6.20 6.59 4.81
CA TYR A 61 6.06 5.47 3.88
C TYR A 61 5.91 5.99 2.44
N PHE A 62 4.98 6.91 2.23
CA PHE A 62 4.74 7.54 0.94
C PHE A 62 5.98 8.27 0.39
N LEU A 63 6.64 9.09 1.21
CA LEU A 63 7.83 9.82 0.79
C LEU A 63 8.98 8.87 0.41
N SER A 64 9.19 7.82 1.21
CA SER A 64 10.24 6.82 0.93
C SER A 64 9.98 6.09 -0.39
N LEU A 65 8.75 5.67 -0.66
CA LEU A 65 8.38 5.06 -1.94
C LEU A 65 8.63 6.00 -3.12
N ARG A 66 8.28 7.29 -2.98
CA ARG A 66 8.50 8.29 -4.04
C ARG A 66 9.96 8.53 -4.33
N HIS A 67 10.80 8.64 -3.30
CA HIS A 67 12.25 8.78 -3.48
C HIS A 67 12.85 7.55 -4.17
N SER A 68 12.34 6.36 -3.85
CA SER A 68 12.76 5.11 -4.46
C SER A 68 12.36 4.99 -5.93
N ALA A 69 11.14 5.42 -6.27
CA ALA A 69 10.68 5.48 -7.65
C ALA A 69 11.53 6.46 -8.48
N LYS A 70 11.88 7.63 -7.94
CA LYS A 70 12.79 8.59 -8.60
C LYS A 70 14.19 8.04 -8.84
N ALA A 71 14.66 7.17 -7.95
CA ALA A 71 15.97 6.52 -8.05
C ALA A 71 15.95 5.26 -8.95
N ASN A 72 14.84 4.97 -9.66
CA ASN A 72 14.62 3.72 -10.40
C ASN A 72 14.81 2.44 -9.55
N ALA A 73 14.72 2.54 -8.22
CA ALA A 73 14.88 1.41 -7.30
C ALA A 73 13.60 0.57 -7.16
N LEU A 74 12.45 1.10 -7.61
CA LEU A 74 11.16 0.42 -7.64
C LEU A 74 10.47 0.65 -8.99
N SER A 75 9.90 -0.42 -9.56
CA SER A 75 9.03 -0.37 -10.74
C SER A 75 7.60 0.02 -10.34
N VAL A 76 7.45 1.08 -9.55
CA VAL A 76 6.16 1.60 -9.12
C VAL A 76 5.95 2.95 -9.81
N GLU A 77 5.04 2.99 -10.77
CA GLU A 77 4.53 4.25 -11.31
C GLU A 77 3.62 4.89 -10.26
N ILE A 78 4.22 5.68 -9.36
CA ILE A 78 3.43 6.52 -8.47
C ILE A 78 2.94 7.71 -9.31
N GLY A 79 1.69 7.66 -9.75
CA GLY A 79 1.06 8.73 -10.51
C GLY A 79 1.24 10.08 -9.81
N LEU A 80 1.81 11.05 -10.52
CA LEU A 80 2.17 12.36 -9.97
C LEU A 80 0.96 13.12 -9.40
N ASP A 81 -0.24 12.91 -9.94
CA ASP A 81 -1.44 13.64 -9.51
C ASP A 81 -1.95 13.21 -8.13
N ALA A 82 -1.81 11.94 -7.76
CA ALA A 82 -2.11 11.46 -6.41
C ALA A 82 -1.16 12.04 -5.35
N THR A 83 -0.04 12.64 -5.75
CA THR A 83 0.98 13.14 -4.83
C THR A 83 0.67 14.52 -4.25
N GLU A 84 -0.07 15.37 -4.95
CA GLU A 84 -0.36 16.73 -4.49
C GLU A 84 -1.55 16.74 -3.52
N GLU A 85 -2.60 15.98 -3.81
CA GLU A 85 -3.75 15.80 -2.89
C GLU A 85 -3.31 15.17 -1.56
N LEU A 86 -2.43 14.17 -1.60
CA LEU A 86 -1.87 13.55 -0.40
C LEU A 86 -0.94 14.51 0.34
N ARG A 87 -0.13 15.32 -0.35
CA ARG A 87 0.68 16.37 0.29
C ARG A 87 -0.20 17.39 0.99
N GLN A 88 -1.26 17.87 0.35
CA GLN A 88 -2.22 18.81 0.94
C GLN A 88 -2.92 18.20 2.14
N LYS A 89 -3.35 16.93 2.04
CA LYS A 89 -3.93 16.17 3.16
C LYS A 89 -3.00 16.16 4.37
N TRP A 90 -1.72 15.87 4.18
CA TRP A 90 -0.76 15.79 5.29
C TRP A 90 -0.33 17.16 5.81
N ALA A 91 -0.21 18.15 4.93
CA ALA A 91 0.08 19.54 5.33
C ALA A 91 -1.06 20.15 6.17
N ALA A 92 -2.30 19.72 5.94
CA ALA A 92 -3.47 20.19 6.69
C ALA A 92 -3.71 19.47 8.04
N SER A 93 -3.00 18.37 8.31
CA SER A 93 -3.18 17.58 9.54
C SER A 93 -2.10 17.89 10.58
N GLU A 94 -2.48 18.44 11.74
CA GLU A 94 -1.60 18.44 12.92
C GLU A 94 -1.49 17.03 13.53
N PRO A 95 -0.32 16.63 14.06
CA PRO A 95 0.96 17.33 14.06
C PRO A 95 1.76 16.94 12.81
N PHE A 96 1.86 17.86 11.84
CA PHE A 96 2.81 17.75 10.73
C PHE A 96 4.20 18.16 11.21
N VAL A 97 4.80 17.39 12.12
CA VAL A 97 6.21 17.53 12.47
C VAL A 97 6.99 16.53 11.62
N ILE A 98 7.29 16.92 10.39
CA ILE A 98 8.46 16.37 9.70
C ILE A 98 9.64 17.06 10.38
N GLU A 99 10.22 16.46 11.44
CA GLU A 99 11.53 16.93 11.92
C GLU A 99 12.51 16.83 10.74
N ASP A 100 13.47 17.75 10.62
CA ASP A 100 14.37 17.85 9.46
C ASP A 100 15.13 16.53 9.12
N ASN A 101 15.22 15.59 10.07
CA ASN A 101 15.79 14.25 9.89
C ASN A 101 14.80 13.18 9.37
N THR A 102 13.56 13.55 9.02
CA THR A 102 12.50 12.65 8.55
C THR A 102 12.20 12.76 7.06
N VAL A 103 12.89 13.65 6.35
CA VAL A 103 12.85 13.68 4.88
C VAL A 103 13.69 12.53 4.38
N ALA A 104 13.01 11.44 3.99
CA ALA A 104 13.62 10.31 3.31
C ALA A 104 14.55 10.83 2.19
N SER A 105 15.85 10.61 2.35
CA SER A 105 16.88 11.09 1.43
C SER A 105 17.61 9.90 0.79
N TYR A 106 18.08 10.08 -0.44
CA TYR A 106 18.86 9.09 -1.15
C TYR A 106 20.19 9.69 -1.58
N SER A 107 21.21 8.85 -1.67
CA SER A 107 22.53 9.16 -2.20
C SER A 107 22.85 8.18 -3.32
N GLY A 108 23.48 8.66 -4.39
CA GLY A 108 23.78 7.84 -5.56
C GLY A 108 24.31 8.65 -6.73
N ARG A 109 24.93 7.96 -7.69
CA ARG A 109 25.38 8.53 -8.98
C ARG A 109 24.83 7.70 -10.14
N ASP A 110 24.48 8.35 -11.24
CA ASP A 110 24.10 7.72 -12.52
C ASP A 110 23.02 6.62 -12.40
N GLY A 111 22.04 6.82 -11.51
CA GLY A 111 20.95 5.85 -11.27
C GLY A 111 21.34 4.68 -10.35
N HIS A 112 22.56 4.65 -9.81
CA HIS A 112 22.97 3.69 -8.80
C HIS A 112 22.75 4.24 -7.39
N LEU A 113 21.95 3.52 -6.60
CA LEU A 113 21.60 3.88 -5.22
C LEU A 113 22.71 3.43 -4.27
N SER A 114 23.46 4.38 -3.71
CA SER A 114 24.58 4.12 -2.79
C SER A 114 24.20 4.30 -1.31
N GLY A 115 22.99 4.78 -1.02
CA GLY A 115 22.49 4.84 0.35
C GLY A 115 21.21 5.62 0.52
N VAL A 116 20.56 5.42 1.65
CA VAL A 116 19.33 6.09 2.07
C VAL A 116 19.44 6.54 3.53
N SER A 117 18.75 7.61 3.89
CA SER A 117 18.61 8.07 5.29
C SER A 117 17.20 8.60 5.55
N GLY A 118 16.71 8.44 6.78
CA GLY A 118 15.36 8.85 7.16
C GLY A 118 14.24 8.04 6.49
N PHE A 119 14.55 6.87 5.93
CA PHE A 119 13.58 6.04 5.20
C PHE A 119 12.63 5.27 6.12
N CYS A 120 11.45 4.94 5.60
CA CYS A 120 10.53 4.00 6.23
C CYS A 120 11.16 2.60 6.27
N PRO A 121 11.23 1.93 7.43
CA PRO A 121 11.82 0.59 7.53
C PRO A 121 11.15 -0.47 6.63
N GLU A 122 9.85 -0.34 6.37
CA GLU A 122 9.13 -1.24 5.46
C GLU A 122 9.54 -1.05 4.01
N VAL A 123 9.77 0.20 3.60
CA VAL A 123 10.24 0.52 2.24
C VAL A 123 11.69 0.10 2.08
N ALA A 124 12.53 0.33 3.10
CA ALA A 124 13.91 -0.15 3.11
C ALA A 124 13.98 -1.68 3.00
N ALA A 125 13.15 -2.40 3.73
CA ALA A 125 13.08 -3.86 3.63
C ALA A 125 12.64 -4.33 2.24
N GLN A 126 11.68 -3.63 1.61
CA GLN A 126 11.23 -3.95 0.25
C GLN A 126 12.33 -3.78 -0.81
N ILE A 127 13.19 -2.78 -0.65
CA ILE A 127 14.19 -2.41 -1.66
C ILE A 127 15.53 -3.09 -1.43
N PHE A 128 15.97 -3.08 -0.17
CA PHE A 128 17.33 -3.51 0.22
C PHE A 128 17.34 -4.84 0.97
N GLY A 129 16.18 -5.37 1.37
CA GLY A 129 16.08 -6.54 2.24
C GLY A 129 16.34 -6.25 3.72
N GLU A 130 16.49 -4.98 4.11
CA GLU A 130 16.92 -4.59 5.45
C GLU A 130 15.88 -3.68 6.14
N TYR A 131 15.45 -4.04 7.35
CA TYR A 131 14.67 -3.17 8.23
C TYR A 131 15.56 -2.14 8.91
N CYS A 132 15.72 -0.99 8.25
CA CYS A 132 16.59 0.11 8.71
C CYS A 132 16.00 1.48 8.40
N SER A 133 16.51 2.53 9.06
CA SER A 133 16.24 3.92 8.68
C SER A 133 17.37 4.61 7.95
N GLU A 134 18.59 4.08 8.08
CA GLU A 134 19.76 4.57 7.35
C GLU A 134 20.62 3.41 6.91
N LEU A 135 21.12 3.51 5.68
CA LEU A 135 21.90 2.48 5.03
C LEU A 135 22.79 3.11 3.96
N ARG A 136 24.09 2.84 3.96
CA ARG A 136 25.05 3.39 2.98
C ARG A 136 26.02 2.29 2.53
N ALA A 137 26.18 2.15 1.23
CA ALA A 137 27.15 1.26 0.61
C ALA A 137 28.57 1.81 0.78
N PHE A 138 29.55 0.92 0.63
CA PHE A 138 30.94 1.33 0.53
C PHE A 138 31.17 2.12 -0.77
N PRO A 139 32.00 3.18 -0.73
CA PRO A 139 32.32 3.96 -1.91
C PRO A 139 33.18 3.17 -2.92
N ASP A 140 33.97 2.21 -2.44
CA ASP A 140 34.82 1.33 -3.25
C ASP A 140 35.05 -0.04 -2.58
N SER A 141 35.70 -0.95 -3.31
CA SER A 141 36.02 -2.30 -2.84
C SER A 141 37.05 -2.33 -1.72
N ASP A 142 38.01 -1.40 -1.72
CA ASP A 142 39.15 -1.43 -0.80
C ASP A 142 38.72 -1.04 0.62
N ALA A 143 37.84 -0.05 0.74
CA ALA A 143 37.18 0.30 1.99
C ALA A 143 36.35 -0.89 2.54
N THR A 144 35.74 -1.68 1.65
CA THR A 144 34.97 -2.88 2.05
C THR A 144 35.87 -3.96 2.65
N LEU A 145 37.05 -4.19 2.05
CA LEU A 145 38.01 -5.19 2.52
C LEU A 145 38.60 -4.83 3.89
N SER A 146 39.03 -3.57 4.06
CA SER A 146 39.55 -3.07 5.34
C SER A 146 38.53 -3.21 6.46
N TYR A 147 37.27 -2.85 6.18
CA TYR A 147 36.20 -2.92 7.17
C TYR A 147 35.81 -4.37 7.53
N ASN A 148 35.80 -5.28 6.55
CA ASN A 148 35.54 -6.70 6.81
C ASN A 148 36.62 -7.33 7.69
N ALA A 149 37.89 -6.94 7.53
CA ALA A 149 38.96 -7.42 8.40
C ALA A 149 38.76 -6.98 9.86
N GLU A 150 38.33 -5.74 10.10
CA GLU A 150 37.98 -5.27 11.45
C GLU A 150 36.79 -6.04 12.07
N LEU A 151 35.82 -6.43 11.25
CA LEU A 151 34.69 -7.25 11.69
C LEU A 151 35.11 -8.68 12.04
N ASP A 152 36.07 -9.25 11.30
CA ASP A 152 36.65 -10.56 11.59
C ASP A 152 37.39 -10.55 12.94
N ASP A 153 38.16 -9.49 13.22
CA ASP A 153 38.82 -9.29 14.53
C ASP A 153 37.80 -9.19 15.68
N LYS A 154 36.64 -8.57 15.42
CA LYS A 154 35.51 -8.51 16.35
C LYS A 154 34.68 -9.80 16.40
N LYS A 155 35.04 -10.82 15.63
CA LYS A 155 34.32 -12.11 15.49
C LYS A 155 32.86 -11.93 15.07
N ALA A 156 32.57 -10.92 14.25
CA ALA A 156 31.24 -10.70 13.70
C ALA A 156 30.84 -11.87 12.80
N GLY A 157 29.56 -12.26 12.86
CA GLY A 157 29.04 -13.38 12.07
C GLY A 157 29.13 -13.12 10.55
N PRO A 158 29.10 -14.17 9.72
CA PRO A 158 29.17 -14.03 8.26
C PRO A 158 27.97 -13.27 7.66
N ASN A 159 26.85 -13.23 8.37
CA ASN A 159 25.61 -12.54 7.95
C ASN A 159 25.42 -11.19 8.66
N ASP A 160 26.49 -10.60 9.23
CA ASP A 160 26.40 -9.27 9.84
C ASP A 160 26.09 -8.21 8.77
N PRO A 161 25.01 -7.41 8.91
CA PRO A 161 24.66 -6.38 7.93
C PRO A 161 25.77 -5.36 7.66
N CYS A 162 26.67 -5.13 8.61
CA CYS A 162 27.82 -4.23 8.46
C CYS A 162 28.85 -4.77 7.45
N ARG A 163 28.81 -6.06 7.09
CA ARG A 163 29.63 -6.62 5.99
C ARG A 163 29.13 -6.18 4.62
N ARG A 164 27.86 -5.78 4.53
CA ARG A 164 27.21 -5.32 3.28
C ARG A 164 27.10 -3.81 3.20
N TRP A 165 27.03 -3.13 4.35
CA TRP A 165 26.76 -1.70 4.45
C TRP A 165 27.75 -1.01 5.39
N MET A 166 28.40 0.04 4.90
CA MET A 166 29.33 0.88 5.68
C MET A 166 28.60 1.60 6.82
N VAL A 167 27.40 2.10 6.53
CA VAL A 167 26.51 2.69 7.54
C VAL A 167 25.24 1.89 7.54
N TYR A 168 24.81 1.48 8.72
CA TYR A 168 23.61 0.69 8.91
C TYR A 168 22.99 1.01 10.27
N SER A 169 21.75 1.51 10.24
CA SER A 169 20.98 1.86 11.44
C SER A 169 19.68 1.05 11.45
N PRO A 170 19.65 -0.11 12.12
CA PRO A 170 18.47 -0.97 12.18
C PRO A 170 17.32 -0.23 12.85
N LYS A 171 16.11 -0.42 12.34
CA LYS A 171 14.94 0.25 12.91
C LYS A 171 13.68 -0.59 12.80
N HIS A 172 13.07 -0.86 13.95
CA HIS A 172 11.77 -1.49 14.00
C HIS A 172 10.69 -0.42 13.82
N PHE A 173 9.56 -0.75 13.19
CA PHE A 173 8.51 0.24 12.96
C PHE A 173 7.98 0.87 14.26
N SER A 174 7.99 0.11 15.37
CA SER A 174 7.55 0.63 16.67
C SER A 174 8.48 1.68 17.28
N GLU A 175 9.67 1.87 16.72
CA GLU A 175 10.66 2.91 17.08
C GLU A 175 10.62 4.08 16.10
N CYS A 176 9.69 4.05 15.14
CA CYS A 176 9.42 5.13 14.21
C CYS A 176 8.59 6.21 14.89
N SER A 177 9.05 7.46 14.88
CA SER A 177 8.30 8.61 15.42
C SER A 177 6.91 8.74 14.79
N GLU A 178 6.80 8.52 13.47
CA GLU A 178 5.53 8.52 12.75
C GLU A 178 4.65 7.34 13.15
N PHE A 179 5.22 6.18 13.49
CA PHE A 179 4.39 5.12 14.03
C PHE A 179 3.77 5.57 15.36
N SER A 180 4.56 6.15 16.27
CA SER A 180 4.03 6.65 17.55
C SER A 180 2.92 7.70 17.38
N LEU A 181 3.09 8.63 16.43
CA LEU A 181 2.11 9.69 16.16
C LEU A 181 0.86 9.18 15.44
N TYR A 182 1.05 8.46 14.34
CA TYR A 182 -0.02 8.08 13.43
C TYR A 182 -0.66 6.73 13.77
N SER A 183 -0.05 5.86 14.60
CA SER A 183 -0.74 4.65 15.07
C SER A 183 -1.98 5.02 15.88
N ASN A 184 -1.87 6.04 16.73
CA ASN A 184 -2.97 6.52 17.56
C ASN A 184 -4.04 7.27 16.74
N LEU A 185 -3.63 8.03 15.72
CA LEU A 185 -4.56 8.68 14.78
C LEU A 185 -5.26 7.68 13.85
N SER A 186 -4.56 6.63 13.41
CA SER A 186 -5.11 5.58 12.54
C SER A 186 -6.11 4.68 13.26
N VAL A 187 -6.02 4.56 14.59
CA VAL A 187 -7.01 3.86 15.42
C VAL A 187 -8.30 4.68 15.55
N SER A 188 -8.21 6.01 15.57
CA SER A 188 -9.40 6.89 15.51
C SER A 188 -10.05 6.99 14.12
N ALA A 189 -9.38 6.50 13.07
CA ALA A 189 -9.87 6.53 11.69
C ALA A 189 -10.35 5.17 11.15
N ARG A 190 -10.60 4.19 12.01
CA ARG A 190 -11.74 3.29 11.73
C ARG A 190 -12.99 4.07 12.10
N THR A 191 -13.46 4.92 11.19
CA THR A 191 -14.90 5.10 11.08
C THR A 191 -15.45 3.69 11.01
N LYS A 192 -16.10 3.23 12.09
CA LYS A 192 -17.10 2.16 11.97
C LYS A 192 -17.83 2.51 10.68
N PRO A 193 -17.96 1.61 9.68
CA PRO A 193 -18.83 1.92 8.55
C PRO A 193 -20.10 2.43 9.20
N LYS A 194 -20.46 3.71 8.93
CA LYS A 194 -21.66 4.33 9.50
C LYS A 194 -22.69 3.23 9.41
N SER A 195 -23.15 2.70 10.56
CA SER A 195 -24.14 1.62 10.55
C SER A 195 -25.21 2.15 9.62
N ARG A 196 -25.30 1.59 8.41
CA ARG A 196 -26.12 2.20 7.36
C ARG A 196 -27.48 2.34 8.01
N LYS A 197 -28.09 3.53 7.94
CA LYS A 197 -29.45 3.69 8.44
C LYS A 197 -30.25 2.64 7.65
N GLY A 198 -30.63 1.56 8.31
CA GLY A 198 -31.38 0.50 7.65
C GLY A 198 -32.66 1.11 7.11
N ILE A 199 -33.20 0.53 6.05
CA ILE A 199 -34.55 0.85 5.57
C ILE A 199 -35.47 0.82 6.79
N THR A 200 -36.12 1.96 7.08
CA THR A 200 -36.94 2.07 8.28
C THR A 200 -38.05 1.03 8.26
N PRO A 201 -38.50 0.49 9.41
CA PRO A 201 -39.61 -0.47 9.44
C PRO A 201 -40.87 0.05 8.72
N ARG A 202 -41.12 1.37 8.79
CA ARG A 202 -42.21 2.03 8.07
C ARG A 202 -42.04 1.95 6.55
N LEU A 203 -40.88 2.33 6.02
CA LEU A 203 -40.60 2.26 4.59
C LEU A 203 -40.63 0.80 4.10
N ARG A 204 -40.07 -0.12 4.89
CA ARG A 204 -40.13 -1.56 4.61
C ARG A 204 -41.58 -2.04 4.47
N TYR A 205 -42.44 -1.68 5.41
CA TYR A 205 -43.87 -2.04 5.35
C TYR A 205 -44.55 -1.43 4.13
N GLN A 206 -44.27 -0.15 3.81
CA GLN A 206 -44.85 0.53 2.64
C GLN A 206 -44.50 -0.17 1.32
N ILE A 207 -43.24 -0.58 1.14
CA ILE A 207 -42.80 -1.28 -0.07
C ILE A 207 -43.44 -2.68 -0.15
N LEU A 208 -43.46 -3.43 0.96
CA LEU A 208 -44.12 -4.73 1.00
C LEU A 208 -45.62 -4.63 0.68
N ALA A 209 -46.31 -3.64 1.25
CA ALA A 209 -47.74 -3.42 1.00
C ALA A 209 -48.01 -2.98 -0.45
N ARG A 210 -47.18 -2.07 -1.00
CA ARG A 210 -47.27 -1.64 -2.41
C ARG A 210 -47.16 -2.83 -3.36
N ASP A 211 -46.23 -3.74 -3.08
CA ASP A 211 -45.99 -4.93 -3.90
C ASP A 211 -46.89 -6.12 -3.51
N SER A 212 -47.99 -5.85 -2.79
CA SER A 212 -48.99 -6.86 -2.37
C SER A 212 -48.40 -8.05 -1.62
N TYR A 213 -47.33 -7.83 -0.86
CA TYR A 213 -46.57 -8.85 -0.13
C TYR A 213 -46.11 -10.01 -1.02
N ARG A 214 -45.70 -9.69 -2.25
CA ARG A 214 -45.22 -10.65 -3.25
C ARG A 214 -43.88 -10.21 -3.81
N CYS A 215 -43.01 -11.18 -4.07
CA CYS A 215 -41.78 -10.94 -4.81
C CYS A 215 -42.12 -10.41 -6.21
N VAL A 216 -41.61 -9.23 -6.57
CA VAL A 216 -41.83 -8.61 -7.88
C VAL A 216 -41.24 -9.46 -9.02
N TYR A 217 -40.20 -10.24 -8.74
CA TYR A 217 -39.51 -11.03 -9.75
C TYR A 217 -40.15 -12.39 -10.04
N CYS A 218 -40.68 -13.07 -9.01
CA CYS A 218 -41.16 -14.46 -9.15
C CYS A 218 -42.56 -14.72 -8.57
N GLY A 219 -43.20 -13.71 -7.97
CA GLY A 219 -44.54 -13.84 -7.41
C GLY A 219 -44.65 -14.58 -6.06
N ALA A 220 -43.54 -15.07 -5.52
CA ALA A 220 -43.52 -15.76 -4.22
C ALA A 220 -44.11 -14.89 -3.09
N THR A 221 -44.93 -15.50 -2.24
CA THR A 221 -45.56 -14.86 -1.07
C THR A 221 -44.78 -15.16 0.20
N GLY A 222 -45.11 -14.45 1.29
CA GLY A 222 -44.56 -14.71 2.63
C GLY A 222 -44.82 -16.12 3.18
N GLU A 223 -45.77 -16.87 2.60
CA GLU A 223 -46.02 -18.29 2.94
C GLU A 223 -45.00 -19.22 2.28
N THR A 224 -44.49 -18.83 1.12
CA THR A 224 -43.61 -19.67 0.27
C THR A 224 -42.14 -19.29 0.35
N ALA A 225 -41.82 -18.06 0.78
CA ALA A 225 -40.45 -17.57 0.91
C ALA A 225 -40.35 -16.38 1.86
N VAL A 226 -39.15 -16.17 2.43
CA VAL A 226 -38.85 -14.95 3.19
C VAL A 226 -38.73 -13.77 2.23
N LEU A 227 -39.49 -12.71 2.51
CA LEU A 227 -39.52 -11.49 1.71
C LEU A 227 -38.61 -10.41 2.32
N HIS A 228 -37.83 -9.77 1.44
CA HIS A 228 -36.94 -8.67 1.74
C HIS A 228 -37.30 -7.46 0.88
N VAL A 229 -36.84 -6.29 1.31
CA VAL A 229 -36.82 -5.10 0.46
C VAL A 229 -35.43 -5.01 -0.13
N ASP A 230 -35.36 -4.99 -1.45
CA ASP A 230 -34.14 -4.98 -2.26
C ASP A 230 -34.09 -3.70 -3.11
N HIS A 231 -32.89 -3.29 -3.49
CA HIS A 231 -32.68 -2.15 -4.37
C HIS A 231 -32.65 -2.60 -5.85
N LYS A 232 -33.40 -1.93 -6.73
CA LYS A 232 -33.36 -2.18 -8.18
C LYS A 232 -31.95 -1.92 -8.74
N VAL A 233 -31.44 -0.71 -8.48
CA VAL A 233 -30.04 -0.32 -8.67
C VAL A 233 -29.32 -0.56 -7.36
N SER A 234 -28.23 -1.33 -7.40
CA SER A 234 -27.50 -1.67 -6.18
C SER A 234 -26.93 -0.42 -5.51
N VAL A 235 -26.77 -0.43 -4.19
CA VAL A 235 -26.13 0.69 -3.47
C VAL A 235 -24.68 0.90 -3.95
N ALA A 236 -24.00 -0.17 -4.37
CA ALA A 236 -22.64 -0.08 -4.93
C ALA A 236 -22.60 0.67 -6.26
N ASP A 237 -23.69 0.60 -7.04
CA ASP A 237 -23.86 1.30 -8.32
C ASP A 237 -24.57 2.66 -8.16
N GLY A 238 -24.71 3.17 -6.92
CA GLY A 238 -25.31 4.48 -6.63
C GLY A 238 -26.82 4.48 -6.38
N GLY A 239 -27.43 3.31 -6.15
CA GLY A 239 -28.85 3.20 -5.81
C GLY A 239 -29.24 3.91 -4.52
N THR A 240 -30.37 4.61 -4.55
CA THR A 240 -30.93 5.36 -3.42
C THR A 240 -31.93 4.54 -2.59
N ASP A 241 -32.23 4.96 -1.36
CA ASP A 241 -33.30 4.40 -0.53
C ASP A 241 -34.70 4.97 -0.89
N GLU A 242 -34.81 5.66 -2.02
CA GLU A 242 -36.09 6.21 -2.48
C GLU A 242 -37.05 5.05 -2.87
N PRO A 243 -38.35 5.15 -2.55
CA PRO A 243 -39.32 4.09 -2.80
C PRO A 243 -39.32 3.54 -4.23
N GLU A 244 -39.00 4.37 -5.22
CA GLU A 244 -38.93 4.03 -6.64
C GLU A 244 -37.81 3.02 -6.94
N ASN A 245 -36.71 3.07 -6.18
CA ASN A 245 -35.57 2.17 -6.30
C ASN A 245 -35.72 0.94 -5.39
N LEU A 246 -36.74 0.87 -4.53
CA LEU A 246 -36.96 -0.26 -3.63
C LEU A 246 -38.05 -1.21 -4.17
N VAL A 247 -37.88 -2.51 -4.01
CA VAL A 247 -38.86 -3.55 -4.38
C VAL A 247 -38.87 -4.70 -3.39
N THR A 248 -39.98 -5.43 -3.34
CA THR A 248 -40.11 -6.67 -2.62
C THR A 248 -39.48 -7.82 -3.41
N ALA A 249 -38.52 -8.50 -2.80
CA ALA A 249 -37.81 -9.64 -3.38
C ALA A 249 -37.78 -10.81 -2.39
N CYS A 250 -37.99 -12.04 -2.88
CA CYS A 250 -37.74 -13.22 -2.04
C CYS A 250 -36.24 -13.47 -1.90
N GLU A 251 -35.83 -14.19 -0.86
CA GLU A 251 -34.43 -14.53 -0.60
C GLU A 251 -33.72 -15.10 -1.84
N ARG A 252 -34.35 -16.03 -2.58
CA ARG A 252 -33.78 -16.63 -3.80
C ARG A 252 -33.50 -15.59 -4.90
N CYS A 253 -34.45 -14.69 -5.17
CA CYS A 253 -34.28 -13.66 -6.19
C CYS A 253 -33.29 -12.57 -5.74
N ASN A 254 -33.31 -12.23 -4.44
CA ASN A 254 -32.38 -11.30 -3.83
C ASN A 254 -30.93 -11.81 -3.90
N LEU A 255 -30.70 -13.09 -3.58
CA LEU A 255 -29.39 -13.73 -3.68
C LEU A 255 -28.96 -13.95 -5.14
N GLY A 256 -29.91 -14.27 -6.03
CA GLY A 256 -29.66 -14.49 -7.45
C GLY A 256 -29.15 -13.25 -8.20
N LYS A 257 -29.40 -12.04 -7.67
CA LYS A 257 -28.86 -10.79 -8.21
C LYS A 257 -27.35 -10.64 -8.02
N GLY A 258 -26.80 -11.10 -6.88
CA GLY A 258 -25.43 -10.71 -6.49
C GLY A 258 -25.21 -9.19 -6.54
N ALA A 259 -23.96 -8.73 -6.62
CA ALA A 259 -23.63 -7.30 -6.79
C ALA A 259 -23.85 -6.78 -8.22
N LYS A 260 -24.89 -7.26 -8.93
CA LYS A 260 -25.21 -6.82 -10.29
C LYS A 260 -26.58 -6.15 -10.30
N SER A 261 -26.64 -4.97 -10.91
CA SER A 261 -27.88 -4.23 -11.13
C SER A 261 -28.85 -5.05 -12.02
N ALA A 262 -30.15 -5.04 -11.67
CA ALA A 262 -31.18 -5.63 -12.52
C ALA A 262 -31.32 -4.79 -13.78
N THR A 263 -31.21 -5.44 -14.93
CA THR A 263 -31.53 -4.87 -16.25
C THR A 263 -33.03 -5.01 -16.51
#